data_AF-T0ZBS6-F1
#
_entry.id   AF-T0ZBS6-F1
#
_cell.length_a   1.000
_cell.length_b   1.000
_cell.length_c   1.000
_cell.angle_alpha   90.00
_cell.angle_beta   90.00
_cell.angle_gamma   90.00
#
_symmetry.space_group_name_H-M   'P 1'
#
loop_
_entity.id
_entity.type
_entity.pdbx_description
1 polymer ?
#
loop_
_entity_poly.entity_id
_entity_poly.type
_entity_poly.pdbx_seq_one_letter_code
_entity_poly.pdbx_strand_id
1 'polypeptide(L)'
;MMSHPKCGHVVVGMISDEERATVCDLRRLIRVYEPDEIIVADPGRLGCLPIDPLVEVQMRKVVRVESAPEFYERLTGKLSLEALNAHAVLFTRQFHPGGVRQGLAHALSVLCAALGLAVCLPFMAVLALLIKLDSRGPVLFVQERCGRNGRTFKLLKFRTMRADLPAKSEWERDNGERITRAGRWLRKYRLDELPQFL
;
A
#
# COMPACT_ATOMS: atom_id res chain seq x y z
N MET A 1 -17.49 -28.21 -6.02
CA MET A 1 -16.20 -28.15 -5.29
C MET A 1 -15.32 -27.15 -6.03
N MET A 2 -15.17 -25.93 -5.50
CA MET A 2 -14.33 -24.90 -6.13
C MET A 2 -12.91 -25.04 -5.58
N SER A 3 -12.03 -25.69 -6.33
CA SER A 3 -10.60 -25.72 -5.99
C SER A 3 -9.95 -24.43 -6.47
N HIS A 4 -9.32 -23.68 -5.58
CA HIS A 4 -8.45 -22.56 -5.94
C HIS A 4 -6.98 -22.94 -5.67
N PRO A 5 -6.33 -23.65 -6.60
CA PRO A 5 -5.00 -24.22 -6.40
C PRO A 5 -3.88 -23.18 -6.20
N LYS A 6 -4.15 -21.89 -6.42
CA LYS A 6 -3.17 -20.81 -6.23
C LYS A 6 -3.03 -20.32 -4.78
N CYS A 7 -4.01 -20.60 -3.90
CA CYS A 7 -3.95 -20.20 -2.50
C CYS A 7 -3.69 -21.38 -1.54
N GLY A 8 -3.51 -22.61 -2.04
CA GLY A 8 -3.28 -23.79 -1.20
C GLY A 8 -4.49 -24.27 -0.41
N HIS A 9 -5.69 -23.74 -0.68
CA HIS A 9 -6.93 -24.09 0.01
C HIS A 9 -7.94 -24.74 -0.94
N VAL A 10 -8.71 -25.69 -0.43
CA VAL A 10 -9.83 -26.34 -1.13
C VAL A 10 -11.10 -26.07 -0.36
N VAL A 11 -12.10 -25.48 -1.02
CA VAL A 11 -13.39 -25.22 -0.38
C VAL A 11 -14.19 -26.51 -0.33
N VAL A 12 -14.33 -27.06 0.87
CA VAL A 12 -15.04 -28.32 1.15
C VAL A 12 -16.53 -28.11 1.44
N GLY A 13 -16.93 -26.91 1.88
CA GLY A 13 -18.31 -26.55 2.17
C GLY A 13 -18.50 -25.04 2.28
N MET A 14 -19.75 -24.58 2.15
CA MET A 14 -20.15 -23.18 2.32
C MET A 14 -21.49 -23.14 3.05
N ILE A 15 -21.65 -22.18 3.95
CA ILE A 15 -22.91 -21.92 4.66
C ILE A 15 -23.29 -20.48 4.36
N SER A 16 -24.50 -20.27 3.86
CA SER A 16 -25.06 -18.94 3.61
C SER A 16 -26.23 -18.66 4.57
N ASP A 17 -26.46 -17.39 4.84
CA ASP A 17 -27.49 -16.89 5.77
C ASP A 17 -28.94 -17.05 5.29
N GLU A 18 -29.15 -17.50 4.05
CA GLU A 18 -30.47 -17.58 3.44
C GLU A 18 -31.34 -18.70 4.06
N GLU A 19 -30.75 -19.62 4.81
CA GLU A 19 -31.47 -20.70 5.49
C GLU A 19 -31.26 -20.60 7.01
N ARG A 20 -32.36 -20.44 7.76
CA ARG A 20 -32.44 -20.44 9.25
C ARG A 20 -31.95 -21.76 9.91
N ALA A 21 -31.20 -22.60 9.21
CA ALA A 21 -30.64 -23.88 9.64
C ALA A 21 -29.13 -23.82 10.00
N THR A 22 -28.57 -22.61 10.08
CA THR A 22 -27.13 -22.28 10.16
C THR A 22 -26.32 -23.04 11.23
N VAL A 23 -26.89 -23.30 12.41
CA VAL A 23 -26.17 -23.98 13.53
C VAL A 23 -26.08 -25.50 13.34
N CYS A 24 -27.20 -26.12 12.96
CA CYS A 24 -27.26 -27.58 12.77
C CYS A 24 -26.41 -28.00 11.57
N ASP A 25 -26.42 -27.18 10.52
CA ASP A 25 -25.63 -27.43 9.32
C ASP A 25 -24.14 -27.23 9.58
N LEU A 26 -23.73 -26.24 10.38
CA LEU A 26 -22.32 -26.06 10.75
C LEU A 26 -21.75 -27.28 11.50
N ARG A 27 -22.43 -27.75 12.55
CA ARG A 27 -21.97 -28.93 13.32
C ARG A 27 -21.95 -30.20 12.46
N ARG A 28 -22.90 -30.35 11.55
CA ARG A 28 -22.94 -31.47 10.60
C ARG A 28 -21.77 -31.39 9.63
N LEU A 29 -21.52 -30.24 9.00
CA LEU A 29 -20.45 -30.05 8.04
C LEU A 29 -19.06 -30.25 8.66
N ILE A 30 -18.85 -29.78 9.89
CA ILE A 30 -17.59 -30.01 10.62
C ILE A 30 -17.34 -31.51 10.82
N ARG A 31 -18.36 -32.30 11.16
CA ARG A 31 -18.23 -33.76 11.34
C ARG A 31 -18.03 -34.52 10.02
N VAL A 32 -18.63 -34.04 8.93
CA VAL A 32 -18.59 -34.74 7.64
C VAL A 32 -17.30 -34.46 6.90
N TYR A 33 -16.83 -33.21 6.93
CA TYR A 33 -15.70 -32.76 6.11
C TYR A 33 -14.41 -32.56 6.90
N GLU A 34 -14.45 -32.58 8.23
CA GLU A 34 -13.30 -32.37 9.13
C GLU A 34 -12.36 -31.24 8.64
N PRO A 35 -12.85 -29.99 8.51
CA PRO A 35 -12.07 -28.91 7.94
C PRO A 35 -10.91 -28.49 8.86
N ASP A 36 -9.76 -28.15 8.27
CA ASP A 36 -8.62 -27.57 9.00
C ASP A 36 -8.86 -26.10 9.41
N GLU A 37 -9.64 -25.37 8.60
CA GLU A 37 -9.89 -23.93 8.75
C GLU A 37 -11.32 -23.55 8.34
N ILE A 38 -11.91 -22.62 9.10
CA ILE A 38 -13.22 -22.03 8.84
C ILE A 38 -13.03 -20.52 8.66
N ILE A 39 -13.42 -20.03 7.49
CA ILE A 39 -13.31 -18.61 7.12
C ILE A 39 -14.69 -17.95 7.21
N VAL A 40 -14.79 -16.89 8.00
CA VAL A 40 -16.02 -16.10 8.19
C VAL A 40 -15.96 -14.86 7.30
N ALA A 41 -16.80 -14.81 6.25
CA ALA A 41 -16.72 -13.77 5.23
C ALA A 41 -17.24 -12.39 5.68
N ASP A 42 -18.24 -12.32 6.56
CA ASP A 42 -18.82 -11.07 7.05
C ASP A 42 -18.90 -11.06 8.59
N PRO A 43 -17.82 -10.70 9.29
CA PRO A 43 -17.82 -10.60 10.73
C PRO A 43 -18.65 -9.41 11.26
N GLY A 44 -19.07 -8.47 10.39
CA GLY A 44 -19.83 -7.27 10.77
C GLY A 44 -21.31 -7.54 11.04
N ARG A 45 -21.85 -8.64 10.49
CA ARG A 45 -23.21 -9.13 10.75
C ARG A 45 -23.26 -10.13 11.91
N LEU A 46 -22.86 -9.70 13.10
CA LEU A 46 -22.91 -10.50 14.34
C LEU A 46 -24.29 -11.09 14.66
N GLY A 47 -25.38 -10.53 14.14
CA GLY A 47 -26.76 -10.94 14.45
C GLY A 47 -27.21 -12.27 13.85
N CYS A 48 -26.49 -12.80 12.86
CA CYS A 48 -26.85 -14.02 12.14
C CYS A 48 -25.75 -15.10 12.18
N LEU A 49 -24.57 -14.76 12.69
CA LEU A 49 -23.50 -15.73 12.90
C LEU A 49 -23.85 -16.67 14.07
N PRO A 50 -23.67 -18.00 13.91
CA PRO A 50 -23.77 -18.95 15.00
C PRO A 50 -22.53 -18.82 15.91
N ILE A 51 -22.52 -17.81 16.78
CA ILE A 51 -21.37 -17.48 17.63
C ILE A 51 -21.05 -18.66 18.58
N ASP A 52 -22.04 -19.24 19.24
CA ASP A 52 -21.78 -20.29 20.25
C ASP A 52 -21.07 -21.52 19.66
N PRO A 53 -21.51 -22.11 18.52
CA PRO A 53 -20.77 -23.19 17.87
C PRO A 53 -19.37 -22.79 17.40
N LEU A 54 -19.18 -21.58 16.86
CA LEU A 54 -17.88 -21.12 16.39
C LEU A 54 -16.90 -20.94 17.55
N VAL A 55 -17.36 -20.39 18.67
CA VAL A 55 -16.56 -20.27 19.90
C VAL A 55 -16.24 -21.64 20.46
N GLU A 56 -17.18 -22.59 20.48
CA GLU A 56 -16.94 -23.96 20.93
C GLU A 56 -15.82 -24.63 20.11
N VAL A 57 -15.87 -24.49 18.79
CA VAL A 57 -14.87 -25.04 17.87
C VAL A 57 -13.51 -24.38 18.07
N GLN A 58 -13.48 -23.05 18.18
CA GLN A 58 -12.25 -22.29 18.43
C GLN A 58 -11.61 -22.66 19.79
N MET A 59 -12.42 -22.83 20.84
CA MET A 59 -11.95 -23.20 22.18
C MET A 59 -11.36 -24.60 22.23
N ARG A 60 -11.88 -25.53 21.44
CA ARG A 60 -11.31 -26.87 21.28
C ARG A 60 -9.96 -26.86 20.55
N LYS A 61 -9.60 -25.75 19.89
CA LYS A 61 -8.35 -25.55 19.11
C LYS A 61 -8.10 -26.58 18.00
N VAL A 62 -9.12 -27.32 17.59
CA VAL A 62 -9.00 -28.35 16.54
C VAL A 62 -9.08 -27.73 15.14
N VAL A 63 -9.88 -26.66 15.00
CA VAL A 63 -10.13 -26.00 13.72
C VAL A 63 -9.88 -24.51 13.88
N ARG A 64 -9.13 -23.90 12.96
CA ARG A 64 -8.84 -22.47 12.99
C ARG A 64 -10.06 -21.70 12.49
N VAL A 65 -10.64 -20.83 13.32
CA VAL A 65 -11.70 -19.91 12.90
C VAL A 65 -11.10 -18.52 12.74
N GLU A 66 -11.30 -17.91 11.58
CA GLU A 66 -10.81 -16.58 11.27
C GLU A 66 -11.70 -15.85 10.27
N SER A 67 -11.56 -14.53 10.21
CA SER A 67 -12.34 -13.72 9.27
C SER A 67 -11.69 -13.69 7.88
N ALA A 68 -12.51 -13.52 6.83
CA ALA A 68 -11.99 -13.37 5.46
C ALA A 68 -10.94 -12.26 5.27
N PRO A 69 -11.04 -11.11 5.96
CA PRO A 69 -9.98 -10.10 5.95
C PRO A 69 -8.64 -10.61 6.51
N GLU A 70 -8.67 -11.33 7.64
CA GLU A 70 -7.48 -11.91 8.28
C GLU A 70 -6.87 -13.03 7.41
N PHE A 71 -7.72 -13.86 6.79
CA PHE A 71 -7.32 -14.87 5.80
C PHE A 71 -6.60 -14.22 4.61
N TYR A 72 -7.20 -13.16 4.06
CA TYR A 72 -6.63 -12.42 2.93
C TYR A 72 -5.28 -11.80 3.29
N GLU A 73 -5.19 -11.15 4.45
CA GLU A 73 -3.96 -10.54 4.94
C GLU A 73 -2.85 -11.56 5.13
N ARG A 74 -3.14 -12.71 5.72
CA ARG A 74 -2.13 -13.76 5.93
C ARG A 74 -1.65 -14.36 4.60
N LEU A 75 -2.57 -14.64 3.68
CA LEU A 75 -2.22 -15.23 2.39
C LEU A 75 -1.44 -14.29 1.49
N THR A 76 -1.79 -13.00 1.50
CA THR A 76 -1.26 -12.03 0.53
C THR A 76 -0.24 -11.06 1.12
N GLY A 77 -0.17 -10.94 2.44
CA GLY A 77 0.57 -9.89 3.14
C GLY A 77 -0.03 -8.49 2.92
N LYS A 78 -1.22 -8.37 2.34
CA LYS A 78 -1.86 -7.10 1.99
C LYS A 78 -3.08 -6.85 2.86
N LEU A 79 -3.20 -5.63 3.36
CA LEU A 79 -4.36 -5.15 4.11
C LEU A 79 -5.58 -5.03 3.18
N SER A 80 -6.70 -5.63 3.57
CA SER A 80 -7.96 -5.46 2.84
C SER A 80 -8.57 -4.09 3.17
N LEU A 81 -8.49 -3.14 2.23
CA LEU A 81 -9.03 -1.79 2.40
C LEU A 81 -10.56 -1.78 2.52
N GLU A 82 -11.23 -2.75 1.90
CA GLU A 82 -12.69 -2.90 1.95
C GLU A 82 -13.19 -3.38 3.31
N ALA A 83 -12.37 -4.17 4.02
CA ALA A 83 -12.65 -4.66 5.36
C ALA A 83 -12.07 -3.77 6.48
N LEU A 84 -11.41 -2.67 6.10
CA LEU A 84 -10.76 -1.76 7.03
C LEU A 84 -11.82 -0.94 7.78
N ASN A 85 -12.30 -1.47 8.89
CA ASN A 85 -13.19 -0.74 9.77
C ASN A 85 -12.41 0.29 10.60
N ALA A 86 -13.05 1.42 10.93
CA ALA A 86 -12.43 2.48 11.73
C ALA A 86 -11.91 1.96 13.08
N HIS A 87 -12.54 0.91 13.63
CA HIS A 87 -12.12 0.23 14.85
C HIS A 87 -10.72 -0.42 14.70
N ALA A 88 -10.45 -1.19 13.65
CA ALA A 88 -9.15 -1.82 13.41
C ALA A 88 -8.02 -0.77 13.31
N VAL A 89 -8.31 0.38 12.70
CA VAL A 89 -7.36 1.50 12.64
C VAL A 89 -7.19 2.18 14.01
N LEU A 90 -8.24 2.30 14.82
CA LEU A 90 -8.14 2.91 16.15
C LEU A 90 -7.37 2.03 17.16
N PHE A 91 -7.52 0.71 17.07
CA PHE A 91 -6.94 -0.24 18.03
C PHE A 91 -5.59 -0.83 17.59
N THR A 92 -5.11 -0.51 16.39
CA THR A 92 -3.75 -0.86 15.99
C THR A 92 -2.76 -0.06 16.84
N ARG A 93 -1.99 -0.76 17.68
CA ARG A 93 -1.00 -0.17 18.60
C ARG A 93 0.22 0.46 17.91
N GLN A 94 0.26 0.52 16.59
CA GLN A 94 1.46 0.79 15.80
C GLN A 94 1.70 2.27 15.40
N PHE A 95 0.88 3.25 15.82
CA PHE A 95 1.00 4.62 15.28
C PHE A 95 2.08 5.52 15.90
N HIS A 96 2.79 5.07 16.94
CA HIS A 96 3.76 5.90 17.64
C HIS A 96 5.09 5.14 17.81
N PRO A 97 5.96 5.09 16.78
CA PRO A 97 7.33 4.64 17.00
C PRO A 97 7.96 5.49 18.11
N GLY A 98 8.59 4.85 19.09
CA GLY A 98 9.14 5.56 20.26
C GLY A 98 10.06 6.72 19.86
N GLY A 99 9.98 7.83 20.60
CA GLY A 99 10.63 9.11 20.23
C GLY A 99 12.13 9.00 19.95
N VAL A 100 12.84 8.14 20.68
CA VAL A 100 14.28 7.88 20.45
C VAL A 100 14.54 7.23 19.09
N ARG A 101 13.75 6.22 18.71
CA ARG A 101 13.90 5.55 17.41
C ARG A 101 13.58 6.52 16.26
N GLN A 102 12.57 7.37 16.45
CA GLN A 102 12.22 8.37 15.46
C GLN A 102 13.30 9.46 15.33
N GLY A 103 13.88 9.92 16.44
CA GLY A 103 14.99 10.87 16.43
C GLY A 103 16.22 10.29 15.73
N LEU A 104 16.60 9.05 16.04
CA LEU A 104 17.72 8.37 15.39
C LEU A 104 17.48 8.17 13.89
N ALA A 105 16.29 7.72 13.50
CA ALA A 105 15.93 7.56 12.10
C ALA A 105 16.00 8.90 11.35
N HIS A 106 15.52 9.98 11.96
CA HIS A 106 15.62 11.32 11.37
C HIS A 106 17.07 11.77 11.22
N ALA A 107 17.90 11.61 12.25
CA ALA A 107 19.31 11.99 12.20
C ALA A 107 20.05 11.23 11.09
N LEU A 108 19.80 9.93 10.97
CA LEU A 108 20.36 9.10 9.91
C LEU A 108 19.88 9.55 8.52
N SER A 109 18.58 9.85 8.36
CA SER A 109 18.05 10.36 7.10
C SER A 109 18.70 11.67 6.68
N VAL A 110 18.91 12.61 7.60
CA VAL A 110 19.58 13.89 7.32
C VAL A 110 21.04 13.69 6.96
N LEU A 111 21.76 12.81 7.68
CA LEU A 111 23.15 12.48 7.37
C LEU A 111 23.28 11.87 5.97
N CYS A 112 22.46 10.87 5.66
CA CYS A 112 22.44 10.24 4.33
C CYS A 112 22.07 11.24 3.23
N ALA A 113 21.11 12.13 3.47
CA ALA A 113 20.72 13.17 2.52
C ALA A 113 21.86 14.17 2.29
N ALA A 114 22.55 14.62 3.35
CA ALA A 114 23.68 15.55 3.25
C ALA A 114 24.87 14.94 2.48
N LEU A 115 25.21 13.67 2.77
CA LEU A 115 26.26 12.95 2.06
C LEU A 115 25.88 12.71 0.59
N GLY A 116 24.64 12.29 0.33
CA GLY A 116 24.10 12.14 -1.01
C GLY A 116 24.14 13.44 -1.79
N LEU A 117 23.73 14.55 -1.17
CA LEU A 117 23.78 15.88 -1.76
C LEU A 117 25.21 16.28 -2.11
N ALA A 118 26.18 16.11 -1.20
CA ALA A 118 27.57 16.47 -1.45
C ALA A 118 28.17 15.71 -2.64
N VAL A 119 27.90 14.40 -2.75
CA VAL A 119 28.38 13.56 -3.86
C VAL A 119 27.65 13.88 -5.17
N CYS A 120 26.34 14.10 -5.11
CA CYS A 120 25.52 14.35 -6.29
C CYS A 120 25.58 15.80 -6.79
N LEU A 121 25.99 16.78 -5.98
CA LEU A 121 26.02 18.20 -6.35
C LEU A 121 26.77 18.51 -7.67
N PRO A 122 28.03 18.04 -7.88
CA PRO A 122 28.72 18.28 -9.15
C PRO A 122 27.99 17.64 -10.34
N PHE A 123 27.40 16.47 -10.14
CA PHE A 123 26.62 15.78 -11.17
C PHE A 123 25.31 16.50 -11.48
N MET A 124 24.62 17.00 -10.45
CA MET A 124 23.41 17.82 -10.56
C MET A 124 23.66 19.12 -11.32
N ALA A 125 24.83 19.75 -11.17
CA ALA A 125 25.22 20.93 -11.94
C ALA A 125 25.34 20.64 -13.45
N VAL A 126 25.92 19.49 -13.81
CA VAL A 126 26.00 19.05 -15.22
C VAL A 126 24.61 18.78 -15.79
N LEU A 127 23.75 18.08 -15.05
CA LEU A 127 22.36 17.84 -15.45
C LEU A 127 21.57 19.14 -15.60
N ALA A 128 21.77 20.11 -14.70
CA ALA A 128 21.15 21.42 -14.77
C ALA A 128 21.51 22.16 -16.06
N LEU A 129 22.78 22.10 -16.48
CA LEU A 129 23.23 22.67 -17.75
C LEU A 129 22.59 21.95 -18.95
N LEU A 130 22.56 20.62 -18.96
CA LEU A 130 21.93 19.84 -20.03
C LEU A 130 20.44 20.19 -20.19
N ILE A 131 19.72 20.33 -19.09
CA ILE A 131 18.30 20.73 -19.10
C ILE A 131 18.12 22.14 -19.67
N LYS A 132 19.02 23.06 -19.34
CA LYS A 132 18.98 24.46 -19.80
C LYS A 132 19.30 24.58 -21.29
N LEU A 133 20.19 23.73 -21.81
CA LEU A 133 20.53 23.67 -23.23
C LEU A 133 19.43 22.98 -24.05
N ASP A 134 18.73 21.99 -23.49
CA ASP A 134 17.68 21.24 -24.18
C ASP A 134 16.34 21.99 -24.28
N SER A 135 16.02 22.87 -23.31
CA SER A 135 14.78 23.66 -23.35
C SER A 135 14.87 24.98 -22.55
N ARG A 136 14.18 26.03 -23.02
CA ARG A 136 14.11 27.34 -22.33
C ARG A 136 13.28 27.24 -21.05
N GLY A 137 13.65 27.98 -20.00
CA GLY A 137 12.93 28.06 -18.71
C GLY A 137 13.71 27.54 -17.49
N PRO A 138 13.07 27.35 -16.32
CA PRO A 138 13.74 26.96 -15.08
C PRO A 138 14.21 25.49 -15.11
N VAL A 139 15.31 25.20 -14.41
CA VAL A 139 15.89 23.85 -14.33
C VAL A 139 15.07 22.94 -13.40
N LEU A 140 14.53 23.51 -12.32
CA LEU A 140 13.76 22.78 -11.33
C LEU A 140 12.26 22.90 -11.60
N PHE A 141 11.57 21.79 -11.37
CA PHE A 141 10.12 21.68 -11.31
C PHE A 141 9.71 21.42 -9.86
N VAL A 142 8.66 22.08 -9.40
CA VAL A 142 8.17 21.99 -8.01
C VAL A 142 6.78 21.36 -8.03
N GLN A 143 6.60 20.28 -7.27
CA GLN A 143 5.31 19.61 -7.10
C GLN A 143 4.87 19.64 -5.64
N GLU A 144 3.63 20.03 -5.37
CA GLU A 144 3.08 19.93 -4.02
C GLU A 144 2.69 18.49 -3.69
N ARG A 145 3.09 18.02 -2.50
CA ARG A 145 2.77 16.68 -1.99
C ARG A 145 2.33 16.76 -0.54
N CYS A 146 1.45 15.84 -0.14
CA CYS A 146 1.09 15.65 1.27
C CYS A 146 2.24 14.96 2.00
N GLY A 147 2.72 15.58 3.07
CA GLY A 147 3.80 15.08 3.91
C GLY A 147 3.32 14.64 5.29
N ARG A 148 4.22 14.70 6.27
CA ARG A 148 3.95 14.25 7.64
C ARG A 148 2.79 15.01 8.27
N ASN A 149 1.85 14.28 8.89
CA ASN A 149 0.67 14.81 9.57
C ASN A 149 -0.20 15.71 8.68
N GLY A 150 -0.30 15.40 7.39
CA GLY A 150 -1.12 16.16 6.45
C GLY A 150 -0.53 17.50 6.01
N ARG A 151 0.67 17.86 6.49
CA ARG A 151 1.34 19.11 6.08
C ARG A 151 1.86 18.95 4.65
N THR A 152 1.44 19.84 3.75
CA THR A 152 1.94 19.85 2.39
C THR A 152 3.39 20.33 2.35
N PHE A 153 4.18 19.79 1.43
CA PHE A 153 5.55 20.22 1.16
C PHE A 153 5.81 20.28 -0.34
N LYS A 154 6.84 21.04 -0.70
CA LYS A 154 7.28 21.23 -2.09
C LYS A 154 8.34 20.19 -2.43
N LEU A 155 7.99 19.27 -3.32
CA LEU A 155 8.90 18.26 -3.86
C LEU A 155 9.65 18.85 -5.06
N LEU A 156 10.98 18.93 -4.95
CA LEU A 156 11.85 19.39 -6.02
C LEU A 156 12.22 18.24 -6.96
N LYS A 157 12.12 18.48 -8.26
CA LYS A 157 12.61 17.59 -9.32
C LYS A 157 13.32 18.37 -10.40
N PHE A 158 14.17 17.72 -11.17
CA PHE A 158 14.61 18.32 -12.43
C PHE A 158 13.46 18.37 -13.42
N ARG A 159 13.41 19.46 -14.19
CA ARG A 159 12.42 19.63 -15.24
C ARG A 159 12.73 18.68 -16.38
N THR A 160 11.76 17.82 -16.67
CA THR A 160 11.84 16.84 -17.77
C THR A 160 10.83 17.11 -18.89
N MET A 161 9.96 18.11 -18.71
CA MET A 161 8.94 18.53 -19.67
C MET A 161 9.14 19.99 -20.13
N ARG A 162 8.76 20.28 -21.37
CA ARG A 162 8.70 21.60 -21.99
C ARG A 162 7.69 22.49 -21.29
N ALA A 163 8.14 23.67 -20.86
CA ALA A 163 7.30 24.67 -20.19
C ALA A 163 6.54 25.56 -21.19
N ASP A 164 7.03 25.64 -22.42
CA ASP A 164 6.45 26.38 -23.55
C ASP A 164 5.24 25.68 -24.18
N LEU A 165 5.02 24.40 -23.89
CA LEU A 165 3.85 23.65 -24.34
C LEU A 165 2.84 23.49 -23.19
N PRO A 166 1.55 23.84 -23.41
CA PRO A 166 0.51 23.64 -22.40
C PRO A 166 0.28 22.15 -22.14
N ALA A 167 -0.18 21.82 -20.93
CA ALA A 167 -0.55 20.45 -20.59
C ALA A 167 -1.82 20.05 -21.34
N LYS A 168 -1.84 18.85 -21.92
CA LYS A 168 -3.05 18.30 -22.58
C LYS A 168 -4.05 17.76 -21.57
N SER A 169 -3.56 17.18 -20.47
CA SER A 169 -4.35 16.67 -19.35
C SER A 169 -3.54 16.73 -18.06
N GLU A 170 -4.19 16.43 -16.92
CA GLU A 170 -3.52 16.24 -15.63
C GLU A 170 -2.69 14.93 -15.58
N TRP A 171 -2.98 13.98 -16.47
CA TRP A 171 -2.32 12.70 -16.51
C TRP A 171 -1.00 12.80 -17.27
N GLU A 172 0.09 12.40 -16.60
CA GLU A 172 1.43 12.45 -17.17
C GLU A 172 1.56 11.67 -18.49
N ARG A 173 0.83 10.56 -18.64
CA ARG A 173 0.85 9.69 -19.82
C ARG A 173 0.41 10.42 -21.10
N ASP A 174 -0.53 11.35 -21.00
CA ASP A 174 -1.08 12.06 -22.15
C ASP A 174 -0.20 13.24 -22.59
N ASN A 175 0.81 13.58 -21.77
CA ASN A 175 1.72 14.70 -21.97
C ASN A 175 3.06 14.26 -22.56
N GLY A 176 3.15 13.06 -23.15
CA GLY A 176 4.40 12.48 -23.64
C GLY A 176 5.16 13.35 -24.65
N GLU A 177 4.44 14.12 -25.49
CA GLU A 177 5.03 15.06 -26.46
C GLU A 177 5.80 16.21 -25.80
N ARG A 178 5.50 16.53 -24.54
CA ARG A 178 6.17 17.59 -23.78
C ARG A 178 7.51 17.12 -23.23
N ILE A 179 7.80 15.82 -23.20
CA ILE A 179 9.05 15.29 -22.62
C ILE A 179 10.24 15.70 -23.49
N THR A 180 11.23 16.36 -22.89
CA THR A 180 12.44 16.80 -23.60
C THR A 180 13.38 15.63 -23.89
N ARG A 181 14.39 15.82 -24.75
CA ARG A 181 15.34 14.74 -25.09
C ARG A 181 16.15 14.33 -23.86
N ALA A 182 16.67 15.31 -23.11
CA ALA A 182 17.32 15.09 -21.83
C ALA A 182 16.34 14.54 -20.78
N GLY A 183 15.10 15.05 -20.77
CA GLY A 183 14.03 14.61 -19.89
C GLY A 183 13.72 13.12 -19.99
N ARG A 184 13.77 12.56 -21.21
CA ARG A 184 13.58 11.13 -21.44
C ARG A 184 14.65 10.27 -20.74
N TRP A 185 15.91 10.69 -20.81
CA TRP A 185 17.02 10.01 -20.14
C TRP A 185 16.98 10.18 -18.62
N LEU A 186 16.71 11.40 -18.15
CA LEU A 186 16.55 11.71 -16.73
C LEU A 186 15.49 10.81 -16.09
N ARG A 187 14.31 10.67 -16.70
CA ARG A 187 13.22 9.80 -16.23
C ARG A 187 13.59 8.32 -16.25
N LYS A 188 14.26 7.86 -17.31
CA LYS A 188 14.66 6.45 -17.47
C LYS A 188 15.56 5.99 -16.32
N TYR A 189 16.44 6.86 -15.85
CA TYR A 189 17.38 6.59 -14.76
C TYR A 189 16.99 7.22 -13.43
N ARG A 190 15.79 7.82 -13.32
CA ARG A 190 15.31 8.58 -12.15
C ARG A 190 16.27 9.67 -11.66
N LEU A 191 17.09 10.18 -12.56
CA LEU A 191 18.02 11.26 -12.24
C LEU A 191 17.27 12.58 -12.00
N ASP A 192 16.01 12.68 -12.44
CA ASP A 192 15.15 13.82 -12.15
C ASP A 192 14.78 13.96 -10.68
N GLU A 193 14.99 12.92 -9.88
CA GLU A 193 14.66 12.90 -8.44
C GLU A 193 15.83 13.31 -7.56
N LEU A 194 17.04 13.52 -8.11
CA LEU A 194 18.22 13.95 -7.34
C LEU A 194 18.02 15.25 -6.53
N PRO A 195 17.27 16.28 -7.00
CA PRO A 195 16.99 17.46 -6.19
C PRO A 195 16.19 17.18 -4.91
N GLN A 196 15.65 15.97 -4.69
CA GLN A 196 14.94 15.59 -3.47
C GLN A 196 15.88 15.39 -2.26
N PHE A 197 17.20 15.41 -2.45
CA PHE A 197 18.15 15.47 -1.32
C PHE A 197 18.17 16.82 -0.60
N LEU A 198 17.57 17.87 -1.19
CA LEU A 198 17.46 19.23 -0.63
C LEU A 198 16.29 19.38 0.34
#